data_AF-A0A4D4JT29-F1
#
_entry.id   AF-A0A4D4JT29-F1
#
_cell.length_a   1.000
_cell.length_b   1.000
_cell.length_c   1.000
_cell.angle_alpha   90.00
_cell.angle_beta   90.00
_cell.angle_gamma   90.00
#
_symmetry.space_group_name_H-M   'P 1'
#
loop_
_entity.id
_entity.type
_entity.pdbx_description
1 polymer ?
#
loop_
_entity_poly.entity_id
_entity_poly.type
_entity_poly.pdbx_seq_one_letter_code
_entity_poly.pdbx_strand_id
1 'polypeptide(L)' 'MRQDMTAREVTGEEKALWWERAVEAYPDYADYQKKTDRQIPVFVLEPTPAGH' A
#
# COMPACT_ATOMS: atom_id res chain seq x y z
N MET A 1 -5.42 -13.26 18.09
CA MET A 1 -6.71 -12.82 17.52
C MET A 1 -6.48 -12.65 16.03
N ARG A 2 -7.31 -13.26 15.17
CA ARG A 2 -7.24 -13.10 13.71
C ARG A 2 -8.42 -12.22 13.31
N GLN A 3 -8.19 -11.23 12.46
CA GLN A 3 -9.20 -10.30 11.97
C GLN A 3 -9.19 -10.31 10.44
N ASP A 4 -10.38 -10.35 9.84
CA ASP A 4 -10.54 -10.28 8.40
C ASP A 4 -10.34 -8.85 7.91
N MET A 5 -9.64 -8.73 6.77
CA MET A 5 -9.31 -7.45 6.14
C MET A 5 -9.66 -7.52 4.66
N THR A 6 -10.21 -6.43 4.14
CA THR A 6 -10.41 -6.22 2.71
C THR A 6 -9.23 -5.41 2.17
N ALA A 7 -8.60 -5.93 1.11
CA ALA A 7 -7.55 -5.22 0.40
C ALA A 7 -8.14 -4.40 -0.75
N ARG A 8 -7.74 -3.13 -0.86
CA ARG A 8 -8.11 -2.23 -1.96
C ARG A 8 -6.86 -1.62 -2.57
N GLU A 9 -6.72 -1.76 -3.89
CA GLU A 9 -5.65 -1.04 -4.61
C GLU A 9 -5.94 0.46 -4.60
N VAL A 10 -4.94 1.26 -4.24
CA VAL A 10 -5.01 2.72 -4.29
C VAL A 10 -4.22 3.25 -5.48
N THR A 11 -4.73 4.31 -6.08
CA THR A 11 -4.11 4.98 -7.24
C THR A 11 -4.12 6.50 -7.04
N GLY A 12 -3.44 7.25 -7.92
CA GLY A 12 -3.42 8.72 -7.88
C GLY A 12 -2.83 9.29 -6.58
N GLU A 13 -3.50 10.30 -6.02
CA GLU A 13 -3.06 11.02 -4.82
C GLU A 13 -3.07 10.14 -3.56
N GLU A 14 -4.08 9.27 -3.41
CA GLU A 14 -4.18 8.35 -2.27
C GLU A 14 -2.97 7.42 -2.22
N LYS A 15 -2.54 6.92 -3.38
CA LYS A 15 -1.32 6.12 -3.51
C LYS A 15 -0.08 6.91 -3.12
N ALA A 16 0.05 8.17 -3.54
CA ALA A 16 1.22 8.99 -3.22
C ALA A 16 1.37 9.16 -1.70
N LEU A 17 0.26 9.43 -1.02
CA LEU A 17 0.23 9.56 0.44
C LEU A 17 0.64 8.25 1.15
N TRP A 18 0.12 7.11 0.69
CA TRP A 18 0.48 5.81 1.27
C TRP A 18 1.90 5.38 0.92
N TRP A 19 2.40 5.77 -0.24
CA TRP A 19 3.77 5.50 -0.64
C TRP A 19 4.78 6.25 0.23
N GLU A 20 4.52 7.52 0.55
CA GLU A 20 5.36 8.30 1.48
C GLU A 20 5.48 7.60 2.85
N ARG A 21 4.35 7.15 3.41
CA ARG A 21 4.32 6.38 4.67
C ARG A 21 5.06 5.05 4.56
N ALA A 22 4.95 4.36 3.42
CA ALA A 22 5.64 3.10 3.20
C ALA A 22 7.17 3.30 3.15
N VAL A 23 7.64 4.37 2.49
CA VAL A 23 9.07 4.73 2.44
C VAL A 23 9.58 5.18 3.81
N GLU A 24 8.77 5.91 4.59
CA GLU A 24 9.12 6.27 5.97
C GLU A 24 9.34 5.03 6.85
N ALA A 25 8.45 4.03 6.72
CA ALA A 25 8.56 2.77 7.45
C ALA A 25 9.71 1.88 6.93
N TYR A 26 9.97 1.90 5.62
CA TYR A 26 11.02 1.11 4.99
C TYR A 26 11.66 1.86 3.79
N PRO A 27 12.78 2.56 4.03
CA PRO A 27 13.39 3.46 3.04
C PRO A 27 13.78 2.82 1.70
N ASP A 28 14.09 1.51 1.68
CA ASP A 28 14.52 0.81 0.46
C ASP A 28 13.43 0.79 -0.63
N TYR A 29 12.15 1.01 -0.28
CA TYR A 29 11.09 1.12 -1.28
C TYR A 29 11.32 2.25 -2.28
N ALA A 30 11.92 3.35 -1.84
CA ALA A 30 12.28 4.46 -2.73
C ALA A 30 13.25 4.00 -3.84
N ASP A 31 14.16 3.10 -3.53
CA ASP A 31 15.10 2.55 -4.51
C ASP A 31 14.45 1.50 -5.41
N TYR A 32 13.44 0.77 -4.94
CA TYR A 32 12.71 -0.18 -5.79
C TYR A 32 11.94 0.55 -6.89
N GLN A 33 11.34 1.71 -6.57
CA GLN A 33 10.65 2.54 -7.55
C GLN A 33 11.59 3.06 -8.64
N LYS A 34 12.83 3.43 -8.30
CA LYS A 34 13.82 3.90 -9.29
C LYS A 34 14.27 2.79 -10.26
N LYS A 35 14.13 1.53 -9.87
CA LYS A 35 14.57 0.37 -10.67
C LYS A 35 13.54 -0.09 -11.70
N THR A 36 12.40 0.60 -11.82
CA THR A 36 11.34 0.17 -12.73
C THR A 36 10.53 1.35 -13.24
N ASP A 37 10.13 1.28 -14.50
CA ASP A 37 9.22 2.27 -15.11
C ASP A 37 7.75 1.97 -14.82
N ARG A 38 7.44 0.77 -14.30
CA ARG A 38 6.07 0.39 -13.94
C ARG A 38 5.69 1.00 -12.61
N GLN A 39 4.43 1.37 -12.48
CA GLN A 39 3.89 1.79 -11.20
C GLN A 39 3.81 0.59 -10.24
N ILE A 40 4.48 0.67 -9.09
CA ILE A 40 4.38 -0.34 -8.02
C ILE A 40 2.96 -0.26 -7.43
N PRO A 41 2.15 -1.34 -7.47
CA PRO A 41 0.81 -1.34 -6.88
C PRO A 41 0.88 -1.19 -5.37
N VAL A 42 -0.05 -0.43 -4.79
CA VAL A 42 -0.17 -0.23 -3.34
C VAL A 42 -1.58 -0.64 -2.93
N PHE A 43 -1.67 -1.49 -1.91
CA PHE A 43 -2.94 -1.93 -1.34
C PHE A 43 -3.08 -1.42 0.07
N VAL A 44 -4.23 -0.82 0.37
CA VAL A 44 -4.62 -0.48 1.73
C VAL A 44 -5.50 -1.60 2.26
N LEU A 45 -5.24 -2.02 3.51
CA LEU A 45 -6.04 -3.00 4.21
C LEU A 45 -7.00 -2.29 5.16
N GLU A 46 -8.29 -2.56 4.99
CA GLU A 46 -9.35 -2.03 5.84
C GLU A 46 -10.11 -3.20 6.49
N PRO A 47 -10.58 -3.08 7.74
CA PRO A 47 -11.38 -4.13 8.38
C PRO A 47 -12.56 -4.55 7.52
N THR A 48 -12.75 -5.87 7.33
CA THR A 48 -13.92 -6.35 6.57
C THR A 48 -15.19 -6.08 7.39
N PRO A 49 -16.21 -5.40 6.83
CA PRO A 49 -17.45 -5.10 7.56
C PRO A 49 -18.23 -6.34 8.00
N ALA A 50 -18.06 -7.45 7.30
CA ALA A 50 -18.59 -8.76 7.65
C ALA A 50 -17.42 -9.72 7.86
N GLY A 51 -17.23 -10.18 9.09
CA GLY A 51 -16.32 -11.28 9.38
C GLY A 51 -16.76 -12.53 8.60
N HIS A 52 -15.78 -13.28 8.11
CA HIS A 52 -16.02 -14.44 7.24
C HIS A 52 -16.77 -15.58 7.93
#